data_AF-A0A356C0I0-F1
#
_entry.id   AF-A0A356C0I0-F1
#
_cell.length_a   1.000
_cell.length_b   1.000
_cell.length_c   1.000
_cell.angle_alpha   90.00
_cell.angle_beta   90.00
_cell.angle_gamma   90.00
#
_symmetry.space_group_name_H-M   'P 1'
#
loop_
_entity.id
_entity.type
_entity.pdbx_description
1 polymer ?
#
loop_
_entity_poly.entity_id
_entity_poly.type
_entity_poly.pdbx_seq_one_letter_code
_entity_poly.pdbx_strand_id
1 'polypeptide(L)'
;TRQDQGRYPKEGWHPNERLTPQEALALFTTGSAYAAHEEDIKGTLRAGKLADFVVLPEDPTKIDPEKLLTVKVTATYVGGQRVF
;
A
#
# COMPACT_ATOMS: atom_id res chain seq x y z
N THR A 1 1.34 -7.29 -11.93
CA THR A 1 0.53 -6.89 -13.10
C THR A 1 -0.89 -7.29 -12.86
N ARG A 2 -1.87 -6.61 -13.47
CA ARG A 2 -3.28 -6.85 -13.16
C ARG A 2 -3.70 -8.26 -13.59
N GLN A 3 -4.37 -8.96 -12.70
CA GLN A 3 -5.08 -10.22 -12.94
C GLN A 3 -6.52 -10.06 -12.46
N ASP A 4 -7.45 -10.78 -13.04
CA ASP A 4 -8.79 -10.94 -12.46
C ASP A 4 -8.76 -11.96 -11.30
N GLN A 5 -9.90 -12.17 -10.65
CA GLN A 5 -10.04 -13.14 -9.56
C GLN A 5 -9.84 -14.61 -10.02
N GLY A 6 -9.92 -14.88 -11.33
CA GLY A 6 -9.63 -16.18 -11.92
C GLY A 6 -8.15 -16.36 -12.29
N ARG A 7 -7.28 -15.41 -11.94
CA ARG A 7 -5.86 -15.34 -12.31
C ARG A 7 -5.62 -15.23 -13.82
N TYR A 8 -6.57 -14.66 -14.55
CA TYR A 8 -6.41 -14.37 -15.97
C TYR A 8 -6.00 -12.90 -16.19
N PRO A 9 -5.05 -12.63 -17.10
CA PRO A 9 -4.15 -13.60 -17.76
C PRO A 9 -3.15 -14.18 -16.75
N LYS A 10 -2.68 -15.42 -16.99
CA LYS A 10 -1.85 -16.18 -16.04
C LYS A 10 -0.55 -15.47 -15.63
N GLU A 11 0.04 -14.72 -16.56
CA GLU A 11 1.25 -13.91 -16.32
C GLU A 11 0.93 -12.45 -15.93
N GLY A 12 -0.36 -12.12 -15.83
CA GLY A 12 -0.88 -10.77 -15.59
C GLY A 12 -0.73 -9.84 -16.80
N TRP A 13 -1.54 -8.78 -16.81
CA TRP A 13 -1.59 -7.82 -17.90
C TRP A 13 -0.29 -6.99 -17.97
N HIS A 14 0.44 -7.08 -19.09
CA HIS A 14 1.79 -6.51 -19.28
C HIS A 14 2.83 -7.04 -18.28
N PRO A 15 3.18 -8.34 -18.30
CA PRO A 15 4.04 -8.99 -17.30
C PRO A 15 5.35 -8.25 -17.01
N ASN A 16 5.93 -7.61 -18.02
CA ASN A 16 7.18 -6.86 -17.93
C ASN A 16 7.08 -5.56 -17.11
N GLU A 17 5.86 -5.05 -16.87
CA GLU A 17 5.59 -3.86 -16.06
C GLU A 17 5.20 -4.23 -14.62
N ARG A 18 5.50 -5.47 -14.20
CA ARG A 18 5.19 -5.93 -12.84
C ARG A 18 6.10 -5.26 -11.82
N LEU A 19 5.46 -4.49 -10.95
CA LEU A 19 6.08 -3.94 -9.75
C LEU A 19 6.40 -5.04 -8.73
N THR A 20 7.50 -4.85 -8.03
CA THR A 20 7.78 -5.50 -6.75
C THR A 20 6.80 -5.03 -5.67
N PRO A 21 6.60 -5.81 -4.59
CA PRO A 21 5.75 -5.38 -3.48
C PRO A 21 6.18 -4.06 -2.85
N GLN A 22 7.48 -3.80 -2.77
CA GLN A 22 8.04 -2.55 -2.23
C GLN A 22 7.73 -1.35 -3.12
N GLU A 23 7.86 -1.50 -4.44
CA GLU A 23 7.47 -0.45 -5.40
C GLU A 23 5.97 -0.16 -5.32
N ALA A 24 5.14 -1.20 -5.23
CA ALA A 24 3.69 -1.04 -5.07
C ALA A 24 3.35 -0.30 -3.77
N LEU A 25 3.97 -0.67 -2.64
CA LEU A 25 3.75 0.01 -1.36
C LEU A 25 4.20 1.49 -1.42
N ALA A 26 5.36 1.76 -2.04
CA ALA A 26 5.85 3.12 -2.22
C ALA A 26 4.87 3.97 -3.05
N LEU A 27 4.29 3.43 -4.14
CA LEU A 27 3.32 4.16 -4.95
C LEU A 27 2.10 4.61 -4.15
N PHE A 28 1.57 3.77 -3.25
CA PHE A 28 0.45 4.10 -2.38
C PHE A 28 0.82 4.90 -1.13
N THR A 29 2.10 5.22 -0.93
CA THR A 29 2.59 5.98 0.23
C THR A 29 3.42 7.19 -0.21
N THR A 30 4.73 7.04 -0.33
CA THR A 30 5.65 8.12 -0.70
C THR A 30 5.38 8.67 -2.09
N GLY A 31 5.06 7.80 -3.05
CA GLY A 31 4.78 8.17 -4.44
C GLY A 31 3.52 9.00 -4.58
N SER A 32 2.43 8.61 -3.90
CA SER A 32 1.18 9.38 -3.86
C SER A 32 1.36 10.72 -3.16
N ALA A 33 2.11 10.76 -2.05
CA ALA A 33 2.41 12.01 -1.35
C ALA A 33 3.21 12.98 -2.23
N TYR A 34 4.23 12.49 -2.94
CA TYR A 34 5.01 13.28 -3.89
C TYR A 34 4.16 13.77 -5.07
N ALA A 35 3.32 12.90 -5.65
CA ALA A 35 2.43 13.27 -6.76
C ALA A 35 1.40 14.36 -6.36
N ALA A 36 1.09 14.47 -5.07
CA ALA A 36 0.21 15.49 -4.52
C ALA A 36 0.95 16.75 -4.00
N HIS A 37 2.28 16.79 -4.09
CA HIS A 37 3.14 17.82 -3.47
C HIS A 37 2.96 17.93 -1.94
N GLU A 38 2.73 16.79 -1.28
CA GLU A 38 2.51 16.66 0.16
C GLU A 38 3.56 15.76 0.82
N GLU A 39 4.67 15.47 0.13
CA GLU A 39 5.76 14.63 0.61
C GLU A 39 6.43 15.16 1.87
N ASP A 40 6.34 16.46 2.15
CA ASP A 40 6.88 17.05 3.38
C ASP A 40 5.96 16.86 4.58
N ILE A 41 4.66 16.61 4.36
CA ILE A 41 3.66 16.50 5.42
C ILE A 41 3.14 15.08 5.64
N LYS A 42 3.20 14.18 4.64
CA LYS A 42 2.72 12.79 4.77
C LYS A 42 3.53 11.79 3.92
N GLY A 43 3.02 10.55 3.80
CA GLY A 43 3.61 9.48 2.98
C GLY A 43 4.73 8.67 3.66
N THR A 44 5.23 9.09 4.82
CA THR A 44 6.21 8.34 5.63
C THR A 44 5.95 8.51 7.11
N LEU A 45 6.28 7.50 7.92
CA LEU A 45 6.27 7.62 9.38
C LEU A 45 7.57 8.25 9.87
N ARG A 46 7.56 9.59 9.99
CA ARG A 46 8.67 10.40 10.50
C ARG A 46 8.12 11.49 11.42
N ALA A 47 8.90 11.88 12.42
CA ALA A 47 8.53 12.98 13.31
C ALA A 47 8.30 14.27 12.50
N GLY A 48 7.26 15.03 12.86
CA GLY A 48 6.85 16.26 12.17
C GLY A 48 5.81 16.08 11.05
N LYS A 49 5.57 14.84 10.60
CA LYS A 49 4.52 14.52 9.62
C LYS A 49 3.19 14.16 10.27
N LEU A 50 2.12 14.18 9.48
CA LEU A 50 0.82 13.67 9.87
C LEU A 50 0.93 12.20 10.30
N ALA A 51 0.31 11.87 11.42
CA ALA A 51 0.20 10.50 11.91
C ALA A 51 -0.95 9.76 11.18
N ASP A 52 -0.79 9.65 9.86
CA ASP A 52 -1.69 8.95 8.94
C ASP A 52 -1.11 7.56 8.64
N PHE A 53 -1.72 6.52 9.19
CA PHE A 53 -1.26 5.14 8.99
C PHE A 53 -2.34 4.10 9.24
N VAL A 54 -2.11 2.91 8.71
CA VAL A 54 -2.90 1.71 9.00
C VAL A 54 -2.06 0.70 9.77
N VAL A 55 -2.69 -0.05 10.65
CA VAL A 55 -2.10 -1.21 11.30
C VAL A 55 -2.59 -2.45 10.58
N LEU A 56 -1.67 -3.26 10.07
CA LEU A 56 -1.95 -4.52 9.40
C LEU A 56 -1.50 -5.69 10.27
N PRO A 57 -2.24 -6.82 10.28
CA PRO A 57 -1.86 -8.00 11.04
C PRO A 57 -0.67 -8.75 10.43
N GLU A 58 -0.39 -8.53 9.14
CA GLU A 58 0.68 -9.16 8.38
C GLU A 58 1.42 -8.12 7.53
N ASP A 59 2.69 -8.37 7.23
CA ASP A 59 3.50 -7.52 6.35
C ASP A 59 3.07 -7.76 4.87
N PRO A 60 2.42 -6.78 4.21
CA PRO A 60 1.88 -6.95 2.86
C PRO A 60 2.98 -7.16 1.80
N THR A 61 4.24 -6.92 2.15
CA THR A 61 5.37 -7.11 1.24
C THR A 61 5.97 -8.53 1.28
N LYS A 62 5.53 -9.36 2.23
CA LYS A 62 6.08 -10.70 2.48
C LYS A 62 5.06 -11.83 2.40
N ILE A 63 3.78 -11.51 2.36
CA ILE A 63 2.72 -12.53 2.25
C ILE A 63 2.47 -12.93 0.79
N ASP A 64 1.78 -14.04 0.62
CA ASP A 64 1.24 -14.45 -0.68
C ASP A 64 0.31 -13.33 -1.22
N PRO A 65 0.51 -12.84 -2.45
CA PRO A 65 -0.35 -11.83 -3.06
C PRO A 65 -1.84 -12.16 -3.02
N GLU A 66 -2.23 -13.44 -3.07
CA GLU A 66 -3.63 -13.86 -2.98
C GLU A 66 -4.26 -13.53 -1.62
N LYS A 67 -3.45 -13.55 -0.55
CA LYS A 67 -3.93 -13.22 0.80
C LYS A 67 -4.26 -11.74 0.93
N LEU A 68 -3.61 -10.85 0.17
CA LEU A 68 -3.82 -9.40 0.24
C LEU A 68 -5.30 -9.01 0.07
N LEU A 69 -6.07 -9.76 -0.72
CA LEU A 69 -7.50 -9.53 -0.94
C LEU A 69 -8.35 -9.74 0.32
N THR A 70 -7.83 -10.48 1.29
CA THR A 70 -8.54 -10.86 2.52
C THR A 70 -7.96 -10.21 3.77
N VAL A 71 -6.73 -9.69 3.72
CA VAL A 71 -6.10 -8.99 4.84
C VAL A 71 -7.00 -7.84 5.28
N LYS A 72 -7.40 -7.86 6.55
CA LYS A 72 -8.20 -6.81 7.16
C LYS A 72 -7.30 -5.85 7.90
N VAL A 73 -7.51 -4.55 7.67
CA VAL A 73 -6.91 -3.49 8.48
C VAL A 73 -7.36 -3.68 9.93
N THR A 74 -6.42 -3.65 10.87
CA THR A 74 -6.71 -3.77 12.31
C THR A 74 -7.08 -2.43 12.94
N ALA A 75 -6.46 -1.34 12.46
CA ALA A 75 -6.79 0.02 12.86
C ALA A 75 -6.38 1.02 11.78
N THR A 76 -7.08 2.15 11.73
CA THR A 76 -6.75 3.28 10.86
C THR A 76 -6.59 4.54 11.70
N TYR A 77 -5.51 5.27 11.49
CA TYR A 77 -5.23 6.56 12.11
C TYR A 77 -5.16 7.64 11.05
N VAL A 78 -5.83 8.76 11.31
CA VAL A 78 -5.81 9.98 10.49
C VAL A 78 -5.56 11.17 11.41
N GLY A 79 -4.52 11.95 11.14
CA GLY A 79 -4.08 13.06 11.99
C GLY A 79 -3.78 12.63 13.42
N GLY A 80 -3.37 11.37 13.65
CA GLY A 80 -3.12 10.81 14.97
C GLY A 80 -4.38 10.38 15.73
N GLN A 81 -5.57 10.51 15.15
CA GLN A 81 -6.82 10.03 15.72
C GLN A 81 -7.18 8.67 15.12
N ARG A 82 -7.55 7.71 15.97
CA ARG A 82 -8.05 6.41 15.50
C ARG A 82 -9.46 6.59 14.95
N VAL A 83 -9.66 6.27 13.68
CA VAL A 83 -10.96 6.37 12.98
C VAL A 83 -11.58 5.01 12.65
N PHE A 84 -10.80 3.93 12.81
CA PHE A 84 -11.20 2.53 12.68
C PHE A 84 -10.35 1.67 13.62
#